data_AF-A0A376RSG3-F1
#
_entry.id   AF-A0A376RSG3-F1
#
_cell.length_a   1.000
_cell.length_b   1.000
_cell.length_c   1.000
_cell.angle_alpha   90.00
_cell.angle_beta   90.00
_cell.angle_gamma   90.00
#
_symmetry.space_group_name_H-M   'P 1'
#
loop_
_entity.id
_entity.type
_entity.pdbx_description
1 polymer ?
#
loop_
_entity_poly.entity_id
_entity_poly.type
_entity_poly.pdbx_seq_one_letter_code
_entity_poly.pdbx_strand_id
1 'polypeptide(L)'
;MLQIAEKLLRRNPKYVSIVAPFVTCTLTILCGTGHVVYTILPIIYDVAIKNNIRPERPMAASSIGAQMGIIASPVSVAVVSLVAMLGNVTFDGRHLEFLDLLAITIPSTLIGILAIGIFSWFRGKDLDKDEEFQKFISVPENREYVYGDTATLLDKKLPKSNWLAMWIFLGGNRCSRPSWC
;
A
#
# COMPACT_ATOMS: atom_id res chain seq x y z
N MET A 1 -2.18 -3.40 -11.82
CA MET A 1 -1.67 -2.81 -10.56
C MET A 1 -1.35 -3.87 -9.53
N LEU A 2 -2.33 -4.61 -9.00
CA LEU A 2 -2.09 -5.63 -7.96
C LEU A 2 -1.12 -6.75 -8.40
N GLN A 3 -1.22 -7.22 -9.64
CA GLN A 3 -0.25 -8.18 -10.20
C GLN A 3 1.18 -7.64 -10.30
N ILE A 4 1.33 -6.34 -10.52
CA ILE A 4 2.65 -5.68 -10.60
C ILE A 4 3.24 -5.58 -9.19
N ALA A 5 2.42 -5.21 -8.21
CA ALA A 5 2.80 -5.21 -6.80
C ALA A 5 3.17 -6.60 -6.30
N GLU A 6 2.38 -7.63 -6.62
CA GLU A 6 2.69 -9.02 -6.30
C GLU A 6 4.02 -9.46 -6.95
N LYS A 7 4.22 -9.15 -8.24
CA LYS A 7 5.47 -9.46 -8.95
C LYS A 7 6.68 -8.75 -8.33
N LEU A 8 6.51 -7.50 -7.87
CA LEU A 8 7.57 -6.73 -7.22
C LEU A 8 7.94 -7.34 -5.85
N LEU A 9 6.93 -7.73 -5.06
CA LEU A 9 7.12 -8.37 -3.75
C LEU A 9 7.75 -9.75 -3.87
N ARG A 10 7.38 -10.54 -4.89
CA ARG A 10 7.98 -11.87 -5.14
C ARG A 10 9.42 -11.82 -5.65
N ARG A 11 9.86 -10.72 -6.26
CA ARG A 11 11.21 -10.60 -6.86
C ARG A 11 12.32 -10.41 -5.82
N ASN A 12 12.04 -9.77 -4.69
CA ASN A 12 13.01 -9.51 -3.61
C ASN A 12 12.43 -9.87 -2.23
N PRO A 13 12.20 -11.16 -1.97
CA PRO A 13 11.48 -11.59 -0.78
C PRO A 13 12.21 -11.31 0.55
N LYS A 14 13.55 -11.29 0.55
CA LYS A 14 14.33 -10.93 1.75
C LYS A 14 14.03 -9.52 2.28
N TYR A 15 13.53 -8.63 1.43
CA TYR A 15 13.26 -7.24 1.78
C TYR A 15 11.77 -6.92 1.92
N VAL A 16 10.91 -7.93 2.10
CA VAL A 16 9.44 -7.77 2.15
C VAL A 16 9.01 -6.77 3.22
N SER A 17 9.69 -6.69 4.38
CA SER A 17 9.39 -5.71 5.43
C SER A 17 9.56 -4.25 5.01
N ILE A 18 10.41 -3.96 4.01
CA ILE A 18 10.62 -2.61 3.45
C ILE A 18 9.81 -2.41 2.17
N VAL A 19 9.77 -3.42 1.30
CA VAL A 19 9.12 -3.32 -0.01
C VAL A 19 7.59 -3.31 0.13
N ALA A 20 7.03 -4.06 1.08
CA ALA A 20 5.58 -4.10 1.32
C ALA A 20 4.97 -2.74 1.66
N PRO A 21 5.47 -1.98 2.66
CA PRO A 21 4.92 -0.66 2.97
C PRO A 21 5.11 0.36 1.84
N PHE A 22 6.20 0.27 1.08
CA PHE A 22 6.45 1.14 -0.07
C PHE A 22 5.46 0.89 -1.22
N VAL A 23 5.24 -0.38 -1.56
CA VAL A 23 4.26 -0.80 -2.57
C VAL A 23 2.85 -0.42 -2.15
N THR A 24 2.53 -0.63 -0.88
CA THR A 24 1.21 -0.30 -0.33
C THR A 24 0.96 1.21 -0.37
N CYS A 25 1.92 2.03 0.06
CA CYS A 25 1.81 3.48 -0.06
C CYS A 25 1.63 3.93 -1.52
N THR A 26 2.45 3.42 -2.43
CA THR A 26 2.36 3.78 -3.85
C THR A 26 0.98 3.44 -4.42
N LEU A 27 0.44 2.27 -4.06
CA LEU A 27 -0.90 1.86 -4.47
C LEU A 27 -1.99 2.71 -3.82
N THR A 28 -1.84 3.12 -2.56
CA THR A 28 -2.75 4.04 -1.91
C THR A 28 -2.69 5.44 -2.51
N ILE A 29 -1.52 5.95 -2.89
CA ILE A 29 -1.38 7.23 -3.58
C ILE A 29 -2.16 7.22 -4.89
N LEU A 30 -2.10 6.12 -5.64
CA LEU A 30 -2.79 5.97 -6.93
C LEU A 30 -4.29 5.75 -6.79
N CYS A 31 -4.74 5.08 -5.73
CA CYS A 31 -6.15 4.77 -5.52
C CYS A 31 -6.89 5.82 -4.66
N GLY A 32 -6.16 6.64 -3.91
CA GLY A 32 -6.70 7.69 -3.04
C GLY A 32 -7.37 7.19 -1.75
N THR A 33 -7.31 5.88 -1.43
CA THR A 33 -8.02 5.26 -0.30
C THR A 33 -7.15 4.28 0.50
N GLY A 34 -7.30 4.26 1.82
CA GLY A 34 -6.57 3.36 2.73
C GLY A 34 -7.03 1.90 2.67
N HIS A 35 -8.25 1.64 2.17
CA HIS A 35 -8.82 0.30 2.08
C HIS A 35 -8.11 -0.62 1.08
N VAL A 36 -7.21 -0.06 0.26
CA VAL A 36 -6.35 -0.84 -0.65
C VAL A 36 -5.48 -1.85 0.11
N VAL A 37 -5.14 -1.58 1.38
CA VAL A 37 -4.40 -2.51 2.26
C VAL A 37 -5.04 -3.88 2.30
N TYR A 38 -6.37 -3.97 2.41
CA TYR A 38 -7.06 -5.25 2.55
C TYR A 38 -6.86 -6.17 1.36
N THR A 39 -6.63 -5.60 0.17
CA THR A 39 -6.37 -6.37 -1.05
C THR A 39 -4.93 -6.87 -1.15
N ILE A 40 -3.99 -6.22 -0.44
CA ILE A 40 -2.56 -6.51 -0.47
C ILE A 40 -2.12 -7.37 0.73
N LEU A 41 -2.79 -7.26 1.88
CA LEU A 41 -2.49 -8.06 3.08
C LEU A 41 -2.38 -9.57 2.82
N PRO A 42 -3.32 -10.24 2.11
CA PRO A 42 -3.18 -11.67 1.85
C PRO A 42 -1.95 -12.00 0.97
N ILE A 43 -1.58 -11.09 0.05
CA ILE A 43 -0.40 -11.24 -0.80
C ILE A 43 0.88 -11.07 0.03
N ILE A 44 0.93 -10.07 0.93
CA ILE A 44 2.05 -9.87 1.85
C ILE A 44 2.23 -11.09 2.75
N TYR A 45 1.12 -11.63 3.28
CA TYR A 45 1.14 -12.82 4.12
C TYR A 45 1.73 -14.04 3.38
N ASP A 46 1.24 -14.33 2.17
CA ASP A 46 1.75 -15.45 1.34
C ASP A 46 3.25 -15.28 1.01
N VAL A 47 3.69 -14.05 0.70
CA VAL A 47 5.11 -13.80 0.43
C VAL A 47 5.95 -13.87 1.70
N ALA A 48 5.45 -13.41 2.85
CA ALA A 48 6.18 -13.48 4.12
C ALA A 48 6.33 -14.92 4.62
N ILE A 49 5.24 -15.71 4.59
CA ILE A 49 5.24 -17.10 5.07
C ILE A 49 6.19 -17.98 4.24
N LYS A 50 6.17 -17.84 2.91
CA LYS A 50 7.04 -18.59 1.99
C LYS A 50 8.53 -18.30 2.16
N ASN A 51 8.87 -17.19 2.80
CA ASN A 51 10.25 -16.76 3.02
C ASN A 51 10.68 -16.84 4.48
N ASN A 52 9.90 -17.52 5.34
CA ASN A 52 10.15 -17.64 6.77
C ASN A 52 10.32 -16.28 7.47
N ILE A 53 9.62 -15.24 6.99
CA ILE A 53 9.56 -13.92 7.62
C ILE A 53 8.27 -13.85 8.43
N ARG A 54 8.34 -13.34 9.67
CA ARG A 54 7.13 -13.11 10.48
C ARG A 54 6.19 -12.14 9.75
N PRO A 55 4.97 -12.56 9.36
CA PRO A 55 4.07 -11.72 8.57
C PRO A 55 3.57 -10.50 9.35
N GLU A 56 3.58 -10.57 10.68
CA GLU A 56 3.24 -9.49 11.61
C GLU A 56 3.97 -8.17 11.26
N ARG A 57 5.25 -8.24 10.88
CA ARG A 57 6.11 -7.07 10.61
C ARG A 57 5.73 -6.33 9.32
N PRO A 58 5.72 -6.98 8.14
CA PRO A 58 5.34 -6.30 6.91
C PRO A 58 3.86 -5.93 6.88
N MET A 59 2.97 -6.68 7.55
CA MET A 59 1.54 -6.34 7.62
C MET A 59 1.29 -5.05 8.41
N ALA A 60 1.90 -4.91 9.59
CA ALA A 60 1.79 -3.69 10.40
C ALA A 60 2.43 -2.48 9.71
N ALA A 61 3.58 -2.66 9.06
CA ALA A 61 4.21 -1.58 8.31
C ALA A 61 3.34 -1.12 7.13
N SER A 62 2.67 -2.06 6.45
CA SER A 62 1.86 -1.76 5.26
C SER A 62 0.56 -1.03 5.59
N SER A 63 -0.09 -1.34 6.73
CA SER A 63 -1.28 -0.60 7.16
C SER A 63 -0.98 0.87 7.47
N ILE A 64 0.16 1.15 8.10
CA ILE A 64 0.62 2.52 8.36
C ILE A 64 1.00 3.19 7.03
N GLY A 65 1.72 2.48 6.15
CA GLY A 65 2.12 2.98 4.84
C GLY A 65 0.93 3.43 3.98
N ALA A 66 -0.20 2.73 4.06
CA ALA A 66 -1.42 3.17 3.38
C ALA A 66 -2.02 4.43 3.97
N GLN A 67 -2.13 4.53 5.30
CA GLN A 67 -2.67 5.75 5.93
C GLN A 67 -1.84 6.97 5.56
N MET A 68 -0.51 6.83 5.57
CA MET A 68 0.41 7.88 5.11
C MET A 68 0.24 8.17 3.62
N GLY A 69 0.05 7.14 2.79
CA GLY A 69 -0.19 7.30 1.35
C GLY A 69 -1.44 8.11 0.98
N ILE A 70 -2.47 8.12 1.84
CA ILE A 70 -3.68 8.93 1.60
C ILE A 70 -3.33 10.42 1.62
N ILE A 71 -2.48 10.83 2.56
CA ILE A 71 -2.12 12.23 2.82
C ILE A 71 -1.15 12.78 1.76
N ALA A 72 -0.33 11.91 1.17
CA ALA A 72 0.54 12.27 0.05
C ALA A 72 -0.13 12.16 -1.33
N SER A 73 -1.38 11.70 -1.40
CA SER A 73 -2.08 11.53 -2.67
C SER A 73 -2.75 12.82 -3.12
N PRO A 74 -2.45 13.33 -4.33
CA PRO A 74 -3.21 14.45 -4.91
C PRO A 74 -4.63 14.06 -5.32
N VAL A 75 -4.90 12.76 -5.46
CA VAL A 75 -6.21 12.23 -5.86
C VAL A 75 -7.10 12.04 -4.62
N SER A 76 -6.55 12.12 -3.41
CA SER A 76 -7.34 11.92 -2.20
C SER A 76 -8.22 13.12 -1.90
N VAL A 77 -9.51 12.84 -1.73
CA VAL A 77 -10.52 13.81 -1.29
C VAL A 77 -10.14 14.43 0.06
N ALA A 78 -9.43 13.70 0.94
CA ALA A 78 -9.01 14.23 2.23
C ALA A 78 -8.05 15.42 2.08
N VAL A 79 -7.08 15.33 1.16
CA VAL A 79 -6.08 16.38 0.92
C VAL A 79 -6.73 17.59 0.24
N VAL A 80 -7.59 17.36 -0.74
CA VAL A 80 -8.31 18.43 -1.45
C VAL A 80 -9.24 19.19 -0.50
N SER A 81 -9.99 18.47 0.36
CA SER A 81 -10.85 19.10 1.37
C SER A 81 -10.05 19.88 2.40
N LEU A 82 -8.89 19.37 2.84
CA LEU A 82 -8.01 20.08 3.77
C LEU A 82 -7.54 21.41 3.15
N VAL A 83 -7.08 21.40 1.90
CA VAL A 83 -6.67 22.63 1.19
C VAL A 83 -7.85 23.59 1.00
N ALA A 84 -9.04 23.08 0.69
CA ALA A 84 -10.25 23.91 0.59
C ALA A 84 -10.64 24.56 1.92
N MET A 85 -10.49 23.85 3.05
CA MET A 85 -10.74 24.40 4.38
C MET A 85 -9.66 25.41 4.82
N LEU A 86 -8.40 25.18 4.46
CA LEU A 86 -7.27 26.05 4.80
C LEU A 86 -7.07 27.22 3.82
N GLY A 87 -7.74 27.22 2.66
CA GLY A 87 -7.63 28.29 1.66
C GLY A 87 -8.03 29.68 2.18
N ASN A 88 -8.80 29.76 3.27
CA ASN A 88 -9.19 31.00 3.94
C ASN A 88 -8.20 31.45 5.03
N VAL A 89 -7.18 30.66 5.36
CA VAL A 89 -6.19 30.97 6.39
C VAL A 89 -4.93 31.51 5.75
N THR A 90 -4.72 32.82 5.85
CA THR A 90 -3.54 33.49 5.33
C THR A 90 -2.40 33.41 6.35
N PHE A 91 -1.33 32.70 6.03
CA PHE A 91 -0.08 32.77 6.79
C PHE A 91 0.84 33.74 6.06
N ASP A 92 1.15 34.88 6.68
CA ASP A 92 2.18 35.82 6.21
C ASP A 92 2.02 36.31 4.75
N GLY A 93 0.77 36.49 4.31
CA GLY A 93 0.44 36.97 2.96
C GLY A 93 0.58 35.93 1.83
N ARG A 94 0.83 34.66 2.14
CA ARG A 94 0.86 33.56 1.15
C ARG A 94 -0.33 32.63 1.35
N HIS A 95 -1.03 32.35 0.26
CA HIS A 95 -2.05 31.29 0.24
C HIS A 95 -1.35 29.94 0.25
N LEU A 96 -1.80 29.02 1.11
CA LEU A 96 -1.35 27.63 1.04
C LEU A 96 -1.93 27.01 -0.23
N GLU A 97 -1.11 26.92 -1.27
CA GLU A 97 -1.50 26.31 -2.53
C GLU A 97 -1.45 24.78 -2.41
N PHE A 98 -2.31 24.10 -3.16
CA PHE A 98 -2.36 22.64 -3.22
C PHE A 98 -0.99 22.01 -3.52
N LEU A 99 -0.19 22.67 -4.37
CA LEU A 99 1.15 22.23 -4.74
C LEU A 99 2.15 22.32 -3.59
N ASP A 100 2.08 23.37 -2.76
CA ASP A 100 2.97 23.51 -1.59
C ASP A 100 2.71 22.43 -0.55
N LEU A 101 1.44 22.10 -0.34
CA LEU A 101 1.07 21.02 0.56
C LEU A 101 1.59 19.67 0.03
N LEU A 102 1.41 19.40 -1.26
CA LEU A 102 1.90 18.18 -1.89
C LEU A 102 3.43 18.08 -1.87
N ALA A 103 4.12 19.20 -2.09
CA ALA A 103 5.57 19.30 -2.05
C ALA A 103 6.15 18.96 -0.67
N ILE A 104 5.36 19.10 0.41
CA ILE A 104 5.75 18.73 1.78
C ILE A 104 5.32 17.30 2.12
N THR A 105 4.09 16.92 1.77
CA THR A 105 3.54 15.61 2.16
C THR A 105 4.18 14.45 1.41
N ILE A 106 4.54 14.62 0.12
CA ILE A 106 5.22 13.58 -0.67
C ILE A 106 6.60 13.20 -0.06
N PRO A 107 7.55 14.14 0.17
CA PRO A 107 8.83 13.76 0.77
C PRO A 107 8.69 13.30 2.22
N SER A 108 7.78 13.90 2.99
CA SER A 108 7.53 13.49 4.39
C SER A 108 7.06 12.04 4.48
N THR A 109 6.11 11.64 3.65
CA THR A 109 5.62 10.26 3.62
C THR A 109 6.67 9.28 3.11
N LEU A 110 7.46 9.66 2.10
CA LEU A 110 8.57 8.84 1.60
C LEU A 110 9.59 8.54 2.72
N ILE A 111 10.00 9.56 3.47
CA ILE A 111 10.92 9.43 4.60
C ILE A 111 10.28 8.61 5.72
N GLY A 112 9.00 8.85 6.04
CA GLY A 112 8.28 8.11 7.07
C GLY A 112 8.19 6.62 6.77
N ILE A 113 7.89 6.25 5.52
CA ILE A 113 7.82 4.85 5.08
C ILE A 113 9.20 4.20 5.09
N LEU A 114 10.24 4.94 4.70
CA LEU A 114 11.61 4.46 4.73
C LEU A 114 12.05 4.20 6.18
N ALA A 115 11.75 5.11 7.10
CA ALA A 115 12.01 4.96 8.53
C ALA A 115 11.24 3.77 9.14
N ILE A 116 9.95 3.61 8.82
CA ILE A 116 9.12 2.47 9.23
C ILE A 116 9.69 1.17 8.67
N GLY A 117 10.12 1.14 7.41
CA GLY A 117 10.72 -0.02 6.77
C GLY A 117 12.02 -0.46 7.46
N ILE A 118 12.90 0.49 7.75
CA ILE A 118 14.15 0.23 8.48
C ILE A 118 13.84 -0.25 9.91
N PHE A 119 12.96 0.44 10.63
CA PHE A 119 12.60 0.07 11.99
C PHE A 119 11.93 -1.31 12.07
N SER A 120 11.06 -1.63 11.09
CA SER A 120 10.40 -2.93 10.96
C SER A 120 11.40 -4.06 10.67
N TRP A 121 12.50 -3.77 9.96
CA TRP A 121 13.59 -4.74 9.75
C TRP A 121 14.31 -5.11 11.06
N PHE A 122 14.58 -4.12 11.92
CA PHE A 122 15.26 -4.35 13.20
C PHE A 122 14.36 -5.01 14.27
N ARG A 123 13.05 -5.09 14.03
CA ARG A 123 12.08 -5.55 15.04
C ARG A 123 11.76 -7.04 14.94
N GLY A 124 12.52 -7.86 15.69
CA GLY A 124 12.15 -9.24 16.08
C GLY A 124 13.04 -10.36 15.51
N LYS A 125 13.08 -11.52 16.19
CA LYS A 125 13.81 -12.74 15.76
C LYS A 125 13.19 -13.38 14.52
N ASP A 126 13.96 -13.82 13.55
CA ASP A 126 13.45 -14.57 12.39
C ASP A 126 12.61 -15.79 12.81
N LEU A 127 11.66 -16.16 11.95
CA LEU A 127 10.68 -17.21 12.22
C LEU A 127 11.36 -18.57 12.47
N ASP A 128 12.52 -18.79 11.86
CA ASP A 128 13.40 -19.95 12.08
C ASP A 128 13.96 -20.04 13.51
N LYS A 129 13.96 -18.93 14.26
CA LYS A 129 14.51 -18.83 15.63
C LYS A 129 13.41 -18.82 16.71
N ASP A 130 12.15 -19.02 16.33
CA ASP A 130 11.04 -19.10 17.27
C ASP A 130 10.66 -20.55 17.57
N GLU A 131 10.97 -20.99 18.79
CA GLU A 131 10.70 -22.35 19.24
C GLU A 131 9.20 -22.66 19.30
N GLU A 132 8.33 -21.66 19.55
CA GLU A 132 6.89 -21.85 19.54
C GLU A 132 6.35 -22.06 18.12
N PHE A 133 6.90 -21.35 17.14
CA PHE A 133 6.47 -21.48 15.74
C PHE A 133 6.97 -22.79 15.12
N GLN A 134 8.18 -23.25 15.48
CA GLN A 134 8.66 -24.58 15.09
C GLN A 134 7.83 -25.70 15.73
N LYS A 135 7.44 -25.55 17.00
CA LYS A 135 6.49 -26.48 17.66
C LYS A 135 5.13 -26.48 16.95
N PHE A 136 4.62 -25.31 16.55
CA PHE A 136 3.35 -25.19 15.84
C PHE A 136 3.36 -25.81 14.43
N ILE A 137 4.47 -25.68 13.68
CA ILE A 137 4.66 -26.26 12.34
C ILE A 137 4.97 -27.77 12.38
N SER A 138 5.49 -28.27 13.50
CA SER A 138 5.79 -29.71 13.65
C SER A 138 4.55 -30.60 13.46
N VAL A 139 3.35 -30.04 13.67
CA VAL A 139 2.07 -30.67 13.35
C VAL A 139 1.79 -30.50 11.85
N PRO A 140 1.69 -31.60 11.07
CA PRO A 140 1.54 -31.54 9.60
C PRO A 140 0.25 -30.82 9.14
N GLU A 141 -0.83 -30.93 9.93
CA GLU A 141 -2.11 -30.26 9.66
C GLU A 141 -2.01 -28.72 9.81
N ASN A 142 -1.25 -28.24 10.80
CA ASN A 142 -0.98 -26.81 10.99
C ASN A 142 -0.05 -26.26 9.90
N ARG A 143 0.87 -27.09 9.40
CA ARG A 143 1.73 -26.72 8.27
C ARG A 143 0.91 -26.53 6.99
N GLU A 144 -0.05 -27.41 6.75
CA GLU A 144 -0.92 -27.30 5.58
C GLU A 144 -1.90 -26.12 5.67
N TYR A 145 -2.39 -25.79 6.88
CA TYR A 145 -3.16 -24.55 7.12
C TYR A 145 -2.34 -23.29 6.85
N VAL A 146 -1.07 -23.27 7.25
CA VAL A 146 -0.20 -22.09 7.15
C VAL A 146 0.38 -21.90 5.74
N TYR A 147 0.67 -22.98 5.01
CA TYR A 147 1.32 -22.94 3.69
C TYR A 147 0.41 -23.32 2.50
N GLY A 148 -0.77 -23.89 2.75
CA GLY A 148 -1.65 -24.46 1.72
C GLY A 148 -2.47 -23.45 0.94
N ASP A 149 -2.84 -22.30 1.53
CA ASP A 149 -3.73 -21.33 0.88
C ASP A 149 -2.92 -20.23 0.18
N THR A 150 -2.48 -20.51 -1.05
CA THR A 150 -1.74 -19.55 -1.87
C THR A 150 -2.69 -18.54 -2.49
N ALA A 151 -2.83 -17.37 -1.86
CA ALA A 151 -3.55 -16.22 -2.40
C ALA A 151 -2.75 -15.52 -3.53
N THR A 152 -2.47 -16.23 -4.63
CA THR A 152 -1.78 -15.73 -5.82
C THR A 152 -2.76 -15.09 -6.82
N LEU A 153 -2.52 -13.84 -7.24
CA LEU A 153 -3.26 -13.16 -8.30
C LEU A 153 -2.53 -13.16 -9.66
N LEU A 154 -1.33 -13.74 -9.72
CA LEU A 154 -0.45 -13.77 -10.89
C LEU A 154 -1.07 -14.49 -12.11
N ASP A 155 -1.91 -15.51 -11.88
CA ASP A 155 -2.49 -16.36 -12.94
C ASP A 155 -3.91 -15.94 -13.40
N LYS A 156 -4.54 -14.97 -12.73
CA LYS A 156 -5.86 -14.47 -13.17
C LYS A 156 -5.70 -13.43 -14.28
N LYS A 157 -6.01 -13.79 -15.53
CA LYS A 157 -6.21 -12.81 -16.61
C LYS A 157 -7.39 -11.89 -16.25
N LEU A 158 -7.12 -10.60 -16.09
CA LEU A 158 -8.17 -9.59 -15.93
C LEU A 158 -9.02 -9.52 -17.21
N PRO A 159 -10.36 -9.61 -17.13
CA PRO A 159 -11.23 -9.55 -18.30
C PRO A 159 -11.11 -8.18 -18.99
N LYS A 160 -11.12 -8.18 -20.32
CA LYS A 160 -10.98 -6.96 -21.16
C LYS A 160 -12.06 -5.89 -20.87
N SER A 161 -13.18 -6.28 -20.26
CA SER A 161 -14.26 -5.40 -19.80
C SER A 161 -13.80 -4.35 -18.77
N ASN A 162 -12.87 -4.70 -17.87
CA ASN A 162 -12.34 -3.74 -16.88
C ASN A 162 -11.51 -2.62 -17.53
N TRP A 163 -10.92 -2.90 -18.70
CA TRP A 163 -10.21 -1.91 -19.48
C TRP A 163 -11.20 -0.90 -20.09
N LEU A 164 -12.33 -1.38 -20.59
CA LEU A 164 -13.40 -0.53 -21.11
C LEU A 164 -13.97 0.39 -20.00
N ALA A 165 -14.19 -0.13 -18.80
CA ALA A 165 -14.61 0.67 -17.65
C ALA A 165 -13.59 1.75 -17.27
N MET A 166 -12.29 1.44 -17.31
CA MET A 166 -11.23 2.42 -17.05
C MET A 166 -11.22 3.54 -18.09
N TRP A 167 -11.43 3.20 -19.37
CA TRP A 167 -11.53 4.18 -20.45
C TRP A 167 -12.80 5.01 -20.43
N ILE A 168 -13.93 4.43 -20.00
CA ILE A 168 -15.18 5.18 -19.80
C ILE A 168 -15.02 6.16 -18.62
N PHE A 169 -14.35 5.75 -17.54
CA PHE A 169 -14.10 6.63 -16.39
C PHE A 169 -13.13 7.79 -16.75
N LEU A 170 -12.04 7.48 -17.46
CA LEU A 170 -11.09 8.50 -17.94
C LEU A 170 -11.68 9.39 -19.05
N GLY A 171 -12.53 8.82 -19.91
CA GLY A 171 -13.27 9.54 -20.94
C GLY A 171 -14.38 10.44 -20.38
N GLY A 172 -15.09 9.97 -19.34
CA GLY A 172 -16.11 10.72 -18.62
C GLY A 172 -15.56 11.95 -17.91
N ASN A 173 -14.39 11.84 -17.26
CA ASN A 173 -13.70 12.98 -16.64
C ASN A 173 -13.21 14.03 -17.64
N ARG A 174 -13.06 13.68 -18.93
CA ARG A 174 -12.77 14.66 -19.99
C ARG A 174 -14.02 15.38 -20.50
N CYS A 175 -15.21 14.82 -20.27
CA CYS A 175 -16.50 15.39 -20.68
C CYS A 175 -17.18 16.25 -19.59
N SER A 176 -16.64 16.30 -18.37
CA SER A 176 -17.10 17.21 -17.30
C SER A 176 -16.37 18.56 -17.30
N ARG A 177 -15.94 19.07 -18.48
CA ARG A 177 -15.58 20.49 -18.62
C ARG A 177 -16.86 21.33 -18.73
N PRO A 178 -16.95 22.46 -18.02
CA PRO A 178 -18.17 23.24 -17.90
C PRO A 178 -18.43 24.03 -19.18
N SER A 179 -19.23 23.47 -20.09
CA SER A 179 -19.85 24.26 -21.16
C SER A 179 -21.27 23.80 -21.52
N TRP A 180 -21.88 22.94 -20.70
CA TRP A 180 -23.28 22.54 -20.83
C TRP A 180 -23.88 22.35 -19.44
N CYS A 181 -24.13 23.48 -18.77
CA CYS A 181 -25.22 23.68 -17.83
C CYS A 181 -25.79 25.08 -18.10
#